data_AF-A0A448X6N9-F1
#
_entry.id   AF-A0A448X6N9-F1
#
_cell.length_a   1.000
_cell.length_b   1.000
_cell.length_c   1.000
_cell.angle_alpha   90.00
_cell.angle_beta   90.00
_cell.angle_gamma   90.00
#
_symmetry.space_group_name_H-M   'P 1'
#
loop_
_entity.id
_entity.type
_entity.pdbx_description
1 polymer ?
#
loop_
_entity_poly.entity_id
_entity_poly.type
_entity_poly.pdbx_seq_one_letter_code
_entity_poly.pdbx_strand_id
1 'polypeptide(L)'
;MADVPCSGDGTMRKNPDLWLRWTPNLAIGEHFLQARILRRGLELLKDPDSENALPEESPGYSRLIYSTCSLNPIEDEAVVASVLVQCQGAVQLVEHPLFTTDETDGQASDTRSSSGVNEKRFKARKGLTTWRVMTKDGTWYESFDAVPTKYE
;
A
#
# COMPACT_ATOMS: atom_id res chain seq x y z
N MET A 1 -3.56 9.53 8.04
CA MET A 1 -4.04 8.83 6.84
C MET A 1 -3.60 9.63 5.63
N ALA A 2 -3.04 8.96 4.62
CA ALA A 2 -2.66 9.55 3.34
C ALA A 2 -3.46 8.86 2.24
N ASP A 3 -4.55 9.50 1.83
CA ASP A 3 -5.31 9.12 0.65
C ASP A 3 -4.72 9.88 -0.54
N VAL A 4 -3.97 9.18 -1.39
CA VAL A 4 -3.11 9.82 -2.38
C VAL A 4 -3.80 9.91 -3.75
N PRO A 5 -3.54 10.97 -4.53
CA PRO A 5 -3.96 11.01 -5.93
C PRO A 5 -3.41 9.79 -6.67
N CYS A 6 -4.27 9.19 -7.49
CA CYS A 6 -4.01 7.92 -8.17
C CYS A 6 -4.56 7.96 -9.60
N SER A 7 -4.14 7.06 -10.49
CA SER A 7 -4.66 6.99 -11.87
C SER A 7 -6.15 6.60 -11.92
N GLY A 8 -6.64 5.99 -10.84
CA GLY A 8 -8.06 5.76 -10.58
C GLY A 8 -8.62 4.50 -11.22
N ASP A 9 -7.80 3.58 -11.71
CA ASP A 9 -8.22 2.35 -12.40
C ASP A 9 -9.14 1.45 -11.56
N GLY A 10 -9.05 1.48 -10.23
CA GLY A 10 -10.01 0.84 -9.33
C GLY A 10 -11.42 1.46 -9.35
N THR A 11 -11.57 2.66 -9.92
CA THR A 11 -12.84 3.38 -10.04
C THR A 11 -13.53 3.20 -11.40
N MET A 12 -12.95 2.42 -12.33
CA MET A 12 -13.46 2.23 -13.71
C MET A 12 -14.96 1.90 -13.80
N ARG A 13 -15.52 1.16 -12.84
CA ARG A 13 -16.96 0.85 -12.78
C ARG A 13 -17.85 2.07 -12.48
N LYS A 14 -17.33 3.04 -11.73
CA LYS A 14 -18.05 4.25 -11.30
C LYS A 14 -17.68 5.48 -12.12
N ASN A 15 -16.57 5.42 -12.85
CA ASN A 15 -16.06 6.48 -13.71
C ASN A 15 -15.82 5.94 -15.13
N PRO A 16 -16.87 5.74 -15.94
CA PRO A 16 -16.76 5.07 -17.24
C PRO A 16 -15.85 5.79 -18.23
N ASP A 17 -15.74 7.12 -18.15
CA ASP A 17 -14.84 7.91 -19.02
C ASP A 17 -13.37 7.56 -18.82
N LEU A 18 -13.02 7.01 -17.64
CA LEU A 18 -11.67 6.56 -17.36
C LEU A 18 -11.23 5.43 -18.31
N TRP A 19 -12.14 4.56 -18.76
CA TRP A 19 -11.83 3.46 -19.68
C TRP A 19 -11.17 3.94 -20.97
N LEU A 20 -11.60 5.10 -21.47
CA LEU A 20 -11.15 5.61 -22.77
C LEU A 20 -9.80 6.33 -22.70
N ARG A 21 -9.43 6.83 -21.51
CA ARG A 21 -8.25 7.68 -21.32
C ARG A 21 -7.15 7.03 -20.50
N TRP A 22 -7.45 5.93 -19.80
CA TRP A 22 -6.48 5.30 -18.93
C TRP A 22 -5.34 4.70 -19.74
N THR A 23 -4.11 4.98 -19.31
CA THR A 23 -2.89 4.38 -19.87
C THR A 23 -1.89 4.10 -18.75
N PRO A 24 -0.98 3.12 -18.90
CA PRO A 24 0.06 2.84 -17.91
C PRO A 24 0.92 4.07 -17.55
N ASN A 25 1.08 5.00 -18.49
CA ASN A 25 1.81 6.24 -18.28
C ASN A 25 1.18 7.15 -17.22
N LEU A 26 -0.14 7.05 -16.98
CA LEU A 26 -0.79 7.77 -15.88
C LEU A 26 -0.28 7.26 -14.53
N ALA A 27 -0.29 5.95 -14.33
CA ALA A 27 0.21 5.31 -13.10
C ALA A 27 1.69 5.62 -12.85
N ILE A 28 2.53 5.54 -13.90
CA ILE A 28 3.96 5.88 -13.83
C ILE A 28 4.16 7.37 -13.46
N GLY A 29 3.27 8.25 -13.92
CA GLY A 29 3.29 9.67 -13.61
C GLY A 29 3.03 9.96 -12.13
N GLU A 30 2.13 9.21 -11.50
CA GLU A 30 1.73 9.41 -10.11
C GLU A 30 2.71 8.80 -9.09
N HIS A 31 3.43 7.72 -9.46
CA HIS A 31 4.31 6.97 -8.54
C HIS A 31 5.21 7.86 -7.66
N PHE A 32 5.95 8.79 -8.25
CA PHE A 32 6.86 9.66 -7.49
C PHE A 32 6.11 10.66 -6.60
N LEU A 33 4.95 11.14 -7.02
CA LEU A 33 4.12 12.02 -6.20
C LEU A 33 3.58 11.26 -4.98
N GLN A 34 3.06 10.06 -5.21
CA GLN A 34 2.55 9.18 -4.16
C GLN A 34 3.63 8.82 -3.13
N ALA A 35 4.83 8.45 -3.59
CA ALA A 35 5.97 8.16 -2.72
C ALA A 35 6.37 9.39 -1.87
N ARG A 36 6.37 10.59 -2.46
CA ARG A 36 6.65 11.84 -1.74
C ARG A 36 5.59 12.15 -0.69
N ILE A 37 4.31 11.95 -1.00
CA ILE A 37 3.22 12.16 -0.04
C ILE A 37 3.32 11.16 1.11
N LEU A 38 3.55 9.88 0.80
CA LEU A 38 3.73 8.83 1.80
C LEU A 38 4.91 9.15 2.73
N ARG A 39 6.08 9.44 2.18
CA ARG A 39 7.27 9.83 2.95
C ARG A 39 7.00 11.04 3.83
N ARG A 40 6.37 12.08 3.27
CA ARG A 40 6.04 13.27 4.06
C ARG A 40 5.08 12.95 5.20
N GLY A 41 4.11 12.06 4.97
CA GLY A 41 3.20 11.59 6.00
C GLY A 41 3.93 10.86 7.13
N LEU A 42 4.94 10.05 6.80
CA LEU A 42 5.78 9.36 7.80
C LEU A 42 6.61 10.36 8.63
N GLU A 43 7.20 11.37 8.00
CA GLU A 43 7.95 12.44 8.68
C GLU A 43 7.09 13.30 9.63
N LEU A 44 5.77 13.28 9.44
CA LEU A 44 4.80 14.00 10.26
C LEU A 44 4.24 13.15 11.42
N LEU A 45 4.59 11.87 11.48
CA LEU A 45 4.19 11.02 12.59
C LEU A 45 4.85 11.49 13.89
N LYS A 46 4.10 11.41 14.98
CA LYS A 46 4.62 11.71 16.32
C LYS A 46 5.72 10.73 16.65
N ASP A 47 6.84 11.26 17.14
CA ASP A 47 7.95 10.48 17.65
C ASP A 47 7.48 9.67 18.88
N PRO A 48 7.63 8.33 18.87
CA PRO A 48 7.26 7.49 20.01
C PRO A 48 7.96 7.90 21.32
N ASP A 49 9.16 8.49 21.24
CA ASP A 49 9.97 8.88 22.41
C ASP A 49 9.78 10.36 22.80
N SER A 50 8.81 11.05 22.20
CA SER A 50 8.58 12.48 22.49
C SER A 50 8.13 12.71 23.93
N GLU A 51 8.91 13.50 24.69
CA GLU A 51 8.60 13.90 26.08
C GLU A 51 7.26 14.64 26.24
N ASN A 52 6.68 15.14 25.14
CA ASN A 52 5.36 15.79 25.10
C ASN A 52 4.21 14.79 24.84
N ALA A 53 4.46 13.48 24.97
CA ALA A 53 3.42 12.49 24.82
C ALA A 53 2.39 12.59 25.95
N LEU A 54 1.14 12.92 25.60
CA LEU A 54 0.03 12.91 26.54
C LEU A 54 -0.14 11.51 27.15
N PRO A 55 -0.33 11.38 28.49
CA PRO A 55 -0.41 10.10 29.19
C PRO A 55 -1.55 9.17 28.76
N GLU A 56 -2.55 9.70 28.06
CA GLU A 56 -3.77 8.99 27.65
C GLU A 56 -3.67 8.37 26.23
N GLU A 57 -2.61 8.71 25.50
CA GLU A 57 -2.33 8.13 24.19
C GLU A 57 -1.70 6.75 24.40
N SER A 58 -2.28 5.70 23.80
CA SER A 58 -1.79 4.32 23.94
C SER A 58 -0.26 4.23 23.77
N PRO A 59 0.46 3.53 24.66
CA PRO A 59 1.90 3.30 24.50
C PRO A 59 2.10 2.48 23.23
N GLY A 60 2.56 3.13 22.16
CA GLY A 60 2.69 2.48 20.88
C GLY A 60 3.20 3.41 19.79
N TYR A 61 3.76 2.79 18.76
CA TYR A 61 4.22 3.50 17.57
C TYR A 61 3.06 4.17 16.84
N SER A 62 3.30 5.40 16.38
CA SER A 62 2.42 6.10 15.46
C SER A 62 2.20 5.28 14.19
N ARG A 63 0.96 5.27 13.68
CA ARG A 63 0.59 4.50 12.48
C ARG A 63 0.17 5.43 11.35
N LEU A 64 0.61 5.11 10.14
CA LEU A 64 0.15 5.74 8.92
C LEU A 64 -0.57 4.71 8.05
N ILE A 65 -1.72 5.11 7.52
CA ILE A 65 -2.45 4.39 6.48
C ILE A 65 -2.16 5.08 5.16
N TYR A 66 -1.68 4.32 4.19
CA TYR A 66 -1.56 4.69 2.79
C TYR A 66 -2.73 4.07 2.04
N SER A 67 -3.47 4.86 1.26
CA SER A 67 -4.56 4.36 0.44
C SER A 67 -4.54 4.98 -0.95
N THR A 68 -4.91 4.17 -1.92
CA THR A 68 -5.15 4.58 -3.30
C THR A 68 -6.52 4.09 -3.75
N CYS A 69 -6.95 4.63 -4.87
CA CYS A 69 -8.08 4.15 -5.66
C CYS A 69 -7.64 3.30 -6.87
N SER A 70 -6.39 2.81 -6.86
CA SER A 70 -5.75 2.09 -7.96
C SER A 70 -5.81 0.58 -7.73
N LEU A 71 -5.65 -0.18 -8.80
CA LEU A 71 -5.28 -1.59 -8.73
C LEU A 71 -3.92 -1.82 -9.39
N ASN A 72 -3.21 -0.74 -9.75
CA ASN A 72 -1.96 -0.78 -10.45
C ASN A 72 -0.81 -0.90 -9.44
N PRO A 73 0.02 -1.93 -9.55
CA PRO A 73 1.14 -2.17 -8.63
C PRO A 73 2.18 -1.07 -8.57
N ILE A 74 2.32 -0.33 -9.66
CA ILE A 74 3.19 0.84 -9.73
C ILE A 74 2.73 1.89 -8.73
N GLU A 75 1.44 1.98 -8.45
CA GLU A 75 0.86 2.93 -7.50
C GLU A 75 0.74 2.34 -6.10
N ASP A 76 0.73 1.02 -5.95
CA ASP A 76 0.51 0.36 -4.67
C ASP A 76 1.80 -0.25 -4.10
N GLU A 77 2.10 -1.52 -4.39
CA GLU A 77 3.23 -2.25 -3.80
C GLU A 77 4.58 -1.59 -4.10
N ALA A 78 4.76 -1.04 -5.31
CA ALA A 78 6.01 -0.39 -5.69
C ALA A 78 6.27 0.90 -4.89
N VAL A 79 5.23 1.70 -4.63
CA VAL A 79 5.36 2.92 -3.81
C VAL A 79 5.77 2.54 -2.40
N VAL A 80 5.05 1.60 -1.78
CA VAL A 80 5.32 1.13 -0.43
C VAL A 80 6.73 0.53 -0.31
N ALA A 81 7.12 -0.36 -1.24
CA ALA A 81 8.45 -0.96 -1.27
C ALA A 81 9.55 0.10 -1.41
N SER A 82 9.40 1.07 -2.31
CA SER A 82 10.40 2.12 -2.52
C SER A 82 10.61 2.99 -1.28
N VAL A 83 9.53 3.31 -0.55
CA VAL A 83 9.61 4.12 0.67
C VAL A 83 10.20 3.30 1.82
N LEU A 84 9.85 2.02 1.96
CA LEU A 84 10.44 1.15 2.98
C LEU A 84 11.96 1.03 2.84
N VAL A 85 12.47 0.88 1.62
CA VAL A 85 13.91 0.86 1.33
C VAL A 85 14.57 2.19 1.75
N GLN A 86 13.93 3.32 1.43
CA GLN A 86 14.44 4.65 1.82
C GLN A 86 14.43 4.87 3.34
N CYS A 87 13.46 4.30 4.06
CA CYS A 87 13.34 4.43 5.50
C CYS A 87 14.34 3.57 6.29
N GLN A 88 15.08 2.66 5.65
CA GLN A 88 16.17 1.88 6.27
C GLN A 88 15.79 1.23 7.61
N GLY A 89 14.57 0.68 7.70
CA GLY A 89 14.08 -0.02 8.89
C GLY A 89 13.43 0.88 9.95
N ALA A 90 13.37 2.20 9.76
CA ALA A 90 12.68 3.12 10.67
C ALA A 90 11.15 2.92 10.71
N VAL A 91 10.57 2.27 9.69
CA VAL A 91 9.15 1.96 9.62
C VAL A 91 8.96 0.52 9.17
N GLN A 92 7.84 -0.09 9.57
CA GLN A 92 7.47 -1.47 9.23
C GLN A 92 6.01 -1.56 8.79
N LEU A 93 5.71 -2.51 7.91
CA LEU A 93 4.34 -2.87 7.58
C LEU A 93 3.71 -3.64 8.75
N VAL A 94 2.46 -3.31 9.07
CA VAL A 94 1.71 -3.93 10.16
C VAL A 94 0.39 -4.45 9.59
N GLU A 95 0.10 -5.73 9.83
CA GLU A 95 -1.19 -6.31 9.48
C GLU A 95 -2.30 -5.68 10.31
N HIS A 96 -3.38 -5.27 9.64
CA HIS A 96 -4.51 -4.66 10.32
C HIS A 96 -5.49 -5.76 10.80
N PRO A 97 -5.95 -5.75 12.07
CA PRO A 97 -6.72 -6.86 12.68
C PRO A 97 -8.01 -7.27 11.96
N LEU A 98 -8.56 -6.35 11.15
CA LEU A 98 -9.77 -6.59 10.36
C LEU A 98 -9.52 -7.36 9.05
N PHE A 99 -8.28 -7.62 8.65
CA PHE A 99 -7.97 -8.37 7.44
C PHE A 99 -7.54 -9.81 7.75
N THR A 100 -8.04 -10.77 6.99
CA THR A 100 -7.55 -12.16 7.00
C THR A 100 -6.98 -12.50 5.63
N THR A 101 -5.79 -13.10 5.59
CA THR A 101 -5.27 -13.77 4.41
C THR A 101 -5.72 -15.22 4.49
N ASP A 102 -6.65 -15.64 3.62
CA ASP A 102 -7.30 -16.96 3.69
C ASP A 102 -6.34 -18.11 3.26
N GLU A 103 -5.34 -18.44 4.09
CA GLU A 103 -4.58 -19.70 3.97
C GLU A 103 -4.72 -20.62 5.19
N THR A 104 -5.42 -20.19 6.25
CA THR A 104 -5.77 -21.05 7.40
C THR A 104 -7.27 -21.35 7.47
N ASP A 105 -7.95 -21.46 6.32
CA ASP A 105 -9.34 -21.95 6.22
C ASP A 105 -9.47 -23.47 6.51
N GLY A 106 -8.40 -24.12 7.01
CA GLY A 106 -8.43 -25.50 7.52
C GLY A 106 -8.61 -25.64 9.03
N GLN A 107 -8.45 -24.56 9.80
CA GLN A 107 -8.63 -24.56 11.26
C GLN A 107 -9.15 -23.18 11.68
N ALA A 108 -10.41 -22.92 11.34
CA ALA A 108 -11.22 -22.06 12.19
C ALA A 108 -11.34 -22.75 13.55
N SER A 109 -10.33 -22.60 14.41
CA SER A 109 -10.53 -22.85 15.83
C SER A 109 -11.55 -21.82 16.28
N ASP A 110 -12.71 -22.35 16.66
CA ASP A 110 -13.78 -21.74 17.42
C ASP A 110 -13.26 -21.14 18.75
N THR A 111 -12.31 -20.22 18.71
CA THR A 111 -12.09 -19.30 19.82
C THR A 111 -13.17 -18.24 19.70
N ARG A 112 -14.34 -18.59 20.22
CA ARG A 112 -15.39 -17.66 20.63
C ARG A 112 -14.68 -16.50 21.33
N SER A 113 -14.60 -15.36 20.66
CA SER A 113 -14.37 -14.12 21.38
C SER A 113 -15.51 -14.03 22.39
N SER A 114 -15.15 -13.84 23.66
CA SER A 114 -16.07 -13.66 24.79
C SER A 114 -17.03 -12.48 24.62
N SER A 115 -16.97 -11.79 23.48
CA SER A 115 -17.74 -10.60 23.13
C SER A 115 -18.89 -10.89 22.15
N GLY A 116 -19.12 -12.13 21.70
CA GLY A 116 -20.31 -12.51 20.92
C GLY A 116 -20.49 -11.81 19.56
N VAL A 117 -19.54 -10.99 19.11
CA VAL A 117 -19.59 -10.32 17.81
C VAL A 117 -18.90 -11.23 16.80
N ASN A 118 -19.68 -11.75 15.85
CA ASN A 118 -19.16 -12.35 14.62
C ASN A 118 -18.56 -11.21 13.79
N GLU A 119 -17.34 -10.80 14.11
CA GLU A 119 -16.66 -9.70 13.43
C GLU A 119 -16.37 -10.14 11.99
N LYS A 120 -17.20 -9.67 11.07
CA LYS A 120 -16.98 -9.85 9.63
C LYS A 120 -15.64 -9.21 9.27
N ARG A 121 -14.61 -10.02 9.12
CA ARG A 121 -13.30 -9.59 8.66
C ARG A 121 -13.30 -9.41 7.14
N PHE A 122 -12.52 -8.45 6.66
CA PHE A 122 -12.25 -8.28 5.25
C PHE A 122 -11.33 -9.41 4.78
N LYS A 123 -11.77 -10.14 3.76
CA LYS A 123 -10.92 -11.14 3.09
C LYS A 123 -9.89 -10.41 2.24
N ALA A 124 -8.63 -10.42 2.68
CA ALA A 124 -7.51 -9.93 1.91
C ALA A 124 -7.00 -11.03 0.97
N ARG A 125 -6.49 -10.62 -0.18
CA ARG A 125 -5.72 -11.50 -1.06
C ARG A 125 -4.24 -11.17 -0.88
N LYS A 126 -3.38 -12.18 -0.99
CA LYS A 126 -1.94 -11.93 -1.09
C LYS A 126 -1.68 -11.02 -2.29
N GLY A 127 -0.76 -10.08 -2.12
CA GLY A 127 -0.27 -9.23 -3.21
C GLY A 127 0.32 -10.08 -4.34
N LEU A 128 0.43 -9.50 -5.53
CA LEU A 128 1.02 -10.20 -6.66
C LEU A 128 2.53 -10.37 -6.44
N THR A 129 3.06 -11.52 -6.84
CA THR A 129 4.49 -11.87 -6.69
C THR A 129 5.28 -11.68 -7.98
N THR A 130 4.59 -11.38 -9.08
CA THR A 130 5.17 -11.22 -10.41
C THR A 130 4.58 -9.98 -11.05
N TRP A 131 5.39 -9.22 -11.77
CA TRP A 131 5.00 -7.95 -12.35
C TRP A 131 5.48 -7.85 -13.79
N ARG A 132 4.64 -7.25 -14.63
CA ARG A 132 5.02 -6.78 -15.96
C ARG A 132 4.95 -5.26 -15.96
N VAL A 133 6.10 -4.61 -16.06
CA VAL A 133 6.22 -3.15 -15.87
C VAL A 133 6.59 -2.49 -17.19
N MET A 134 5.86 -1.44 -17.56
CA MET A 134 6.14 -0.62 -18.73
C MET A 134 7.02 0.56 -18.33
N THR A 135 8.03 0.89 -19.12
CA THR A 135 8.73 2.17 -19.01
C THR A 135 7.99 3.27 -19.77
N LYS A 136 8.35 4.54 -19.53
CA LYS A 136 7.71 5.70 -20.18
C LYS A 136 7.80 5.67 -21.71
N ASP A 137 8.84 5.04 -22.26
CA ASP A 137 9.07 4.82 -23.69
C ASP A 137 8.28 3.63 -24.27
N GLY A 138 7.50 2.93 -23.45
CA GLY A 138 6.63 1.83 -23.87
C GLY A 138 7.30 0.45 -23.88
N THR A 139 8.54 0.34 -23.40
CA THR A 139 9.25 -0.93 -23.28
C THR A 139 8.74 -1.69 -22.06
N TRP A 140 8.43 -2.98 -22.21
CA TRP A 140 7.94 -3.83 -21.11
C TRP A 140 9.02 -4.75 -20.58
N TYR A 141 9.08 -4.89 -19.26
CA TYR A 141 9.96 -5.81 -18.56
C TYR A 141 9.15 -6.75 -17.66
N GLU A 142 9.52 -8.03 -17.65
CA GLU A 142 8.87 -9.08 -16.86
C GLU A 142 9.77 -9.61 -15.73
N SER A 143 11.04 -9.20 -15.72
CA SER A 143 12.01 -9.53 -14.68
C SER A 143 12.93 -8.34 -14.44
N PHE A 144 13.41 -8.23 -13.20
CA PHE A 144 14.37 -7.19 -12.81
C PHE A 144 15.68 -7.32 -13.60
N ASP A 145 16.16 -8.55 -13.81
CA ASP A 145 17.40 -8.83 -14.55
C ASP A 145 17.38 -8.35 -16.01
N ALA A 146 16.18 -8.19 -16.60
CA ALA A 146 16.02 -7.66 -17.95
C ALA A 146 16.03 -6.13 -18.01
N VAL A 147 15.91 -5.43 -16.88
CA VAL A 147 15.90 -3.97 -16.81
C VAL A 147 17.33 -3.45 -17.01
N PRO A 148 17.59 -2.56 -17.98
CA PRO A 148 18.92 -2.02 -18.18
C PRO A 148 19.41 -1.20 -16.98
N THR A 149 20.68 -1.36 -16.63
CA THR A 149 21.39 -0.67 -15.52
C THR A 149 21.30 0.85 -15.54
N LYS A 150 20.92 1.46 -16.67
CA LYS A 150 20.67 2.91 -16.77
C LYS A 150 19.48 3.39 -15.91
N TYR A 151 18.67 2.48 -15.37
CA TYR A 151 17.52 2.76 -14.51
C TYR A 151 17.71 2.29 -13.06
N GLU A 152 18.86 1.71 -12.72
CA GLU A 152 19.28 1.49 -11.33
C GLU A 152 19.66 2.81 -10.66
#